data_AF-A0A2E5ZC54-F1
#
_entry.id   AF-A0A2E5ZC54-F1
#
_cell.length_a   1.000
_cell.length_b   1.000
_cell.length_c   1.000
_cell.angle_alpha   90.00
_cell.angle_beta   90.00
_cell.angle_gamma   90.00
#
_symmetry.space_group_name_H-M   'P 1'
#
loop_
_entity.id
_entity.type
_entity.pdbx_description
1 polymer ?
#
loop_
_entity_poly.entity_id
_entity_poly.type
_entity_poly.pdbx_seq_one_letter_code
_entity_poly.pdbx_strand_id
1 'polypeptide(L)'
;MKKWLMRQYWRIQQSQAIISLGFWTATITLLVWPYVSWRFVSNETFFLIPLTYLGLIGIAFVVLVIVLLVGFSYDVTFGLWRDHITINQERNPFTTYKLNPTQGLMIAQTNEILRRVAPDDEDIQRYCRFVDRMLDWNSREEIWARAMSSWKEIMEDEDPFLFYLEEDARQKLDRAASKLEDF
;
A
#
# COMPACT_ATOMS: atom_id res chain seq x y z
N MET A 1 10.14 16.05 -13.75
CA MET A 1 9.21 16.99 -13.06
C MET A 1 7.91 16.35 -12.58
N LYS A 2 7.09 15.71 -13.44
CA LYS A 2 5.80 15.10 -13.04
C LYS A 2 5.94 14.07 -11.90
N LYS A 3 6.89 13.13 -11.99
CA LYS A 3 7.15 12.12 -10.94
C LYS A 3 7.53 12.75 -9.60
N TRP A 4 8.37 13.79 -9.61
CA TRP A 4 8.76 14.51 -8.41
C TRP A 4 7.58 15.23 -7.75
N LEU A 5 6.74 15.91 -8.54
CA LEU A 5 5.51 16.55 -8.04
C LEU A 5 4.55 15.52 -7.45
N MET A 6 4.36 14.37 -8.11
CA MET A 6 3.53 13.28 -7.59
C MET A 6 4.08 12.73 -6.27
N ARG A 7 5.41 12.61 -6.13
CA ARG A 7 6.04 12.21 -4.85
C ARG A 7 5.80 13.24 -3.74
N GLN A 8 5.85 14.54 -4.03
CA GLN A 8 5.54 15.57 -3.02
C GLN A 8 4.05 15.59 -2.66
N TYR A 9 3.18 15.51 -3.67
CA TYR A 9 1.73 15.39 -3.47
C TYR A 9 1.39 14.19 -2.58
N TRP A 10 2.00 13.04 -2.84
CA TRP A 10 1.86 11.83 -2.03
C TRP A 10 2.25 12.06 -0.57
N ARG A 11 3.38 12.73 -0.31
CA ARG A 11 3.82 13.05 1.06
C ARG A 11 2.85 13.97 1.80
N ILE A 12 2.28 14.96 1.10
CA ILE A 12 1.27 15.85 1.65
C ILE A 12 0.00 15.05 2.01
N GLN A 13 -0.45 14.18 1.10
CA GLN A 13 -1.62 13.34 1.34
C GLN A 13 -1.41 12.39 2.53
N GLN A 14 -0.24 11.77 2.65
CA GLN A 14 0.09 10.87 3.76
C GLN A 14 0.12 11.59 5.11
N SER A 15 0.58 12.84 5.17
CA SER A 15 0.66 13.62 6.40
C SER A 15 -0.64 14.34 6.78
N GLN A 16 -1.60 14.43 5.85
CA GLN A 16 -2.86 15.15 6.04
C GLN A 16 -3.61 14.72 7.31
N ALA A 17 -3.73 13.42 7.57
CA ALA A 17 -4.49 12.91 8.71
C ALA A 17 -3.87 13.33 10.05
N ILE A 18 -2.54 13.25 10.16
CA ILE A 18 -1.81 13.61 11.39
C ILE A 18 -1.89 15.12 11.63
N ILE A 19 -1.65 15.92 10.59
CA ILE A 19 -1.71 17.39 10.69
C ILE A 19 -3.14 17.83 11.00
N SER A 20 -4.14 17.24 10.36
CA SER A 20 -5.55 17.58 10.59
C SER A 20 -5.98 17.23 12.02
N LEU A 21 -5.60 16.06 12.55
CA LEU A 21 -5.90 15.67 13.92
C LEU A 21 -5.28 16.64 14.92
N GLY A 22 -4.00 16.97 14.76
CA GLY A 22 -3.30 17.93 15.62
C GLY A 22 -3.93 19.32 15.57
N PHE A 23 -4.23 19.81 14.36
CA PHE A 23 -4.87 21.10 14.14
C PHE A 23 -6.24 21.17 14.82
N TRP A 24 -7.14 20.21 14.56
CA TRP A 24 -8.48 20.19 15.15
C TRP A 24 -8.44 20.06 16.67
N THR A 25 -7.55 19.22 17.21
CA THR A 25 -7.39 19.07 18.66
C THR A 25 -6.93 20.39 19.28
N ALA A 26 -5.94 21.07 18.69
CA ALA A 26 -5.47 22.37 19.17
C ALA A 26 -6.56 23.45 19.07
N THR A 27 -7.27 23.53 17.95
CA THR A 27 -8.34 24.51 17.74
C THR A 27 -9.46 24.32 18.77
N ILE A 28 -9.96 23.09 18.95
CA ILE A 28 -11.03 22.82 19.92
C ILE A 28 -10.55 23.10 21.34
N THR A 29 -9.32 22.69 21.68
CA THR A 29 -8.74 22.94 23.01
C THR A 29 -8.70 24.43 23.34
N LEU A 30 -8.21 25.25 22.40
CA LEU A 30 -8.12 26.70 22.59
C LEU A 30 -9.49 27.39 22.60
N LEU A 31 -10.46 26.86 21.85
CA LEU A 31 -11.83 27.39 21.82
C LEU A 31 -12.58 27.06 23.12
N VAL A 32 -12.33 25.90 23.71
CA VAL A 32 -12.94 25.46 24.98
C VAL A 32 -12.27 26.12 26.19
N TRP A 33 -10.96 26.39 26.13
CA TRP A 33 -10.19 26.98 27.23
C TRP A 33 -10.86 28.16 27.95
N PRO A 34 -11.34 29.24 27.28
CA PRO A 34 -11.94 30.39 27.98
C PRO A 34 -13.18 30.02 28.81
N TYR A 35 -13.87 28.93 28.49
CA TYR A 35 -15.06 28.49 29.24
C TYR A 35 -14.73 27.68 30.50
N VAL A 36 -13.51 27.14 30.59
CA VAL A 36 -13.07 26.27 31.70
C VAL A 36 -11.91 26.89 32.49
N SER A 37 -11.27 27.94 31.96
CA SER A 37 -10.10 28.60 32.54
C SER A 37 -10.31 29.07 33.98
N TRP A 38 -11.54 29.44 34.36
CA TRP A 38 -11.92 29.83 35.72
C TRP A 38 -11.68 28.75 36.79
N ARG A 39 -11.50 27.49 36.39
CA ARG A 39 -11.13 26.38 37.28
C ARG A 39 -9.65 26.29 37.58
N PHE A 40 -8.82 26.99 36.81
CA PHE A 40 -7.37 26.92 36.90
C PHE A 40 -6.85 28.28 37.38
N VAL A 41 -6.37 28.34 38.63
CA VAL A 41 -5.73 29.54 39.15
C VAL A 41 -4.31 29.61 38.60
N SER A 42 -4.02 30.61 37.78
CA SER A 42 -2.80 30.72 36.95
C SER A 42 -1.47 30.67 37.72
N ASN A 43 -1.50 30.99 39.02
CA ASN A 43 -0.31 31.02 39.89
C ASN A 43 -0.05 29.70 40.62
N GLU A 44 -0.93 28.70 40.49
CA GLU A 44 -0.71 27.40 41.10
C GLU A 44 0.09 26.49 40.17
N THR A 45 1.14 25.88 40.72
CA THR A 45 1.95 24.88 40.02
C THR A 45 1.70 23.53 40.66
N PHE A 46 1.52 22.51 39.81
CA PHE A 46 1.43 21.12 40.23
C PHE A 46 2.57 20.37 39.56
N PHE A 47 3.43 19.72 40.35
CA PHE A 47 4.68 19.10 39.87
C PHE A 47 5.53 20.04 38.98
N LEU A 48 5.73 21.29 39.43
CA LEU A 48 6.51 22.33 38.71
C LEU A 48 5.93 22.77 37.35
N ILE A 49 4.76 22.26 36.96
CA ILE A 49 4.07 22.66 35.73
C ILE A 49 2.92 23.61 36.10
N PRO A 50 2.77 24.77 35.44
CA PRO A 50 1.62 25.65 35.65
C PRO A 50 0.30 24.92 35.37
N LEU A 51 -0.69 25.07 36.25
CA LEU A 51 -2.00 24.40 36.13
C LEU A 51 -2.67 24.66 34.77
N THR A 52 -2.42 25.81 34.16
CA THR A 52 -2.86 26.19 32.81
C THR A 52 -2.48 25.16 31.75
N TYR A 53 -1.23 24.70 31.73
CA TYR A 53 -0.77 23.72 30.73
C TYR A 53 -1.36 22.33 30.97
N LEU A 54 -1.52 21.94 32.24
CA LEU A 54 -2.19 20.68 32.60
C LEU A 54 -3.67 20.70 32.18
N GLY A 55 -4.35 21.83 32.36
CA GLY A 55 -5.73 22.02 31.91
C GLY A 55 -5.87 21.91 30.39
N LEU A 56 -4.96 22.56 29.64
CA LEU A 56 -4.93 22.46 28.17
C LEU A 56 -4.67 21.03 27.69
N ILE A 57 -3.70 20.34 28.28
CA ILE A 57 -3.40 18.93 27.97
C ILE A 57 -4.62 18.04 28.30
N GLY A 58 -5.28 18.29 29.43
CA GLY A 58 -6.47 17.55 29.84
C GLY A 58 -7.63 17.70 28.84
N ILE A 59 -7.90 18.92 28.38
CA ILE A 59 -8.93 19.17 27.35
C ILE A 59 -8.55 18.48 26.04
N ALA A 60 -7.29 18.63 25.60
CA ALA A 60 -6.80 17.99 24.38
C ALA A 60 -6.95 16.46 24.46
N PHE A 61 -6.63 15.86 25.61
CA PHE A 61 -6.80 14.43 25.85
C PHE A 61 -8.26 13.99 25.75
N VAL A 62 -9.20 14.72 26.37
CA VAL A 62 -10.63 14.42 26.29
C VAL A 62 -11.12 14.50 24.85
N VAL A 63 -10.69 15.50 24.07
CA VAL A 63 -11.03 15.62 22.65
C VAL A 63 -10.55 14.39 21.86
N LEU A 64 -9.29 13.97 22.07
CA LEU A 64 -8.74 12.78 21.42
C LEU A 64 -9.50 11.50 21.80
N VAL A 65 -9.87 11.35 23.07
CA VAL A 65 -10.68 10.20 23.53
C VAL A 65 -12.05 10.19 22.85
N ILE A 66 -12.72 11.33 22.73
CA ILE A 66 -14.02 11.42 22.04
C ILE A 66 -13.86 11.04 20.56
N VAL A 67 -12.86 11.58 19.86
CA VAL A 67 -12.57 11.24 18.46
C VAL A 67 -12.32 9.74 18.31
N LEU A 68 -11.56 9.14 19.23
CA LEU A 68 -11.29 7.70 19.24
C LEU A 68 -12.56 6.87 19.49
N LEU A 69 -13.44 7.29 20.41
CA LEU A 69 -14.72 6.61 20.66
C LEU A 69 -15.66 6.68 19.47
N VAL A 70 -15.69 7.81 18.77
CA VAL A 70 -16.45 7.96 17.52
C VAL A 70 -15.89 7.04 16.45
N GLY A 71 -14.56 6.99 16.27
CA GLY A 71 -13.91 6.08 15.34
C GLY A 71 -14.17 4.60 15.66
N PHE A 72 -14.06 4.24 16.93
CA PHE A 72 -14.38 2.89 17.40
C PHE A 72 -15.84 2.51 17.12
N SER A 73 -16.77 3.42 17.40
CA SER A 73 -18.20 3.20 17.12
C SER A 73 -18.45 3.06 15.62
N TYR A 74 -17.74 3.83 14.80
CA TYR A 74 -17.81 3.76 13.34
C TYR A 74 -17.34 2.40 12.82
N ASP A 75 -16.20 1.91 13.31
CA ASP A 75 -15.62 0.62 12.91
C ASP A 75 -16.51 -0.57 13.31
N VAL A 76 -17.07 -0.55 14.52
CA VAL A 76 -17.91 -1.65 15.04
C VAL A 76 -19.30 -1.65 14.39
N THR A 77 -19.91 -0.49 14.21
CA THR A 77 -21.33 -0.40 13.80
C THR A 77 -21.51 -0.42 12.30
N PHE A 78 -20.70 0.34 11.56
CA PHE A 78 -20.93 0.51 10.13
C PHE A 78 -20.08 -0.42 9.27
N GLY A 79 -18.92 -0.88 9.77
CA GLY A 79 -18.05 -1.80 9.03
C GLY A 79 -17.54 -1.26 7.68
N LEU A 80 -17.79 0.02 7.36
CA LEU A 80 -17.49 0.68 6.08
C LEU A 80 -16.01 0.58 5.69
N TRP A 81 -15.12 0.48 6.66
CA TRP A 81 -13.70 0.21 6.43
C TRP A 81 -13.47 -1.10 5.67
N ARG A 82 -14.22 -2.17 6.00
CA ARG A 82 -14.12 -3.46 5.29
C ARG A 82 -14.56 -3.31 3.85
N ASP A 83 -15.72 -2.69 3.62
CA ASP A 83 -16.25 -2.46 2.27
C ASP A 83 -15.31 -1.56 1.45
N HIS A 84 -14.72 -0.55 2.09
CA HIS A 84 -13.73 0.31 1.45
C HIS A 84 -12.47 -0.46 1.02
N ILE A 85 -11.93 -1.35 1.87
CA ILE A 85 -10.81 -2.23 1.49
C ILE A 85 -11.21 -3.12 0.33
N THR A 86 -12.39 -3.74 0.39
CA THR A 86 -12.90 -4.61 -0.67
C THR A 86 -12.95 -3.87 -2.00
N ILE A 87 -13.54 -2.67 -2.04
CA ILE A 87 -13.59 -1.84 -3.25
C ILE A 87 -12.18 -1.51 -3.75
N ASN A 88 -11.26 -1.15 -2.85
CA ASN A 88 -9.87 -0.86 -3.25
C ASN A 88 -9.19 -2.09 -3.87
N GLN A 89 -9.48 -3.27 -3.34
CA GLN A 89 -8.95 -4.54 -3.84
C GLN A 89 -9.59 -4.94 -5.18
N GLU A 90 -10.90 -4.78 -5.33
CA GLU A 90 -11.62 -5.01 -6.59
C GLU A 90 -11.13 -4.10 -7.72
N ARG A 91 -10.84 -2.83 -7.38
CA ARG A 91 -10.26 -1.86 -8.30
C ARG A 91 -8.80 -2.12 -8.63
N ASN A 92 -8.10 -2.95 -7.85
CA ASN A 92 -6.71 -3.30 -8.13
C ASN A 92 -6.66 -4.24 -9.35
N PRO A 93 -6.09 -3.79 -10.48
CA PRO A 93 -5.99 -4.59 -11.70
C PRO A 93 -5.37 -5.96 -11.45
N PHE A 94 -4.35 -6.00 -10.58
CA PHE A 94 -3.50 -7.15 -10.32
C PHE A 94 -4.10 -8.14 -9.31
N THR A 95 -5.27 -7.81 -8.77
CA THR A 95 -6.04 -8.72 -7.91
C THR A 95 -7.25 -9.30 -8.65
N THR A 96 -7.78 -8.58 -9.63
CA THR A 96 -9.01 -8.95 -10.32
C THR A 96 -8.77 -9.58 -11.70
N TYR A 97 -7.87 -9.04 -12.53
CA TYR A 97 -7.76 -9.44 -13.94
C TYR A 97 -6.34 -9.51 -14.54
N LYS A 98 -5.34 -8.89 -13.92
CA LYS A 98 -3.91 -9.01 -14.28
C LYS A 98 -3.18 -9.85 -13.25
N LEU A 99 -2.12 -10.53 -13.67
CA LEU A 99 -1.33 -11.39 -12.80
C LEU A 99 -0.14 -10.62 -12.23
N ASN A 100 0.02 -10.65 -10.91
CA ASN A 100 1.22 -10.09 -10.29
C ASN A 100 2.44 -11.03 -10.51
N PRO A 101 3.68 -10.49 -10.59
CA PRO A 101 4.87 -11.27 -10.94
C PRO A 101 5.14 -12.47 -10.01
N THR A 102 4.95 -12.31 -8.70
CA THR A 102 5.17 -13.38 -7.72
C THR A 102 4.20 -14.56 -7.91
N GLN A 103 2.91 -14.28 -8.12
CA GLN A 103 1.94 -15.32 -8.47
C GLN A 103 2.22 -15.93 -9.84
N GLY A 104 2.70 -15.13 -10.79
CA GLY A 104 3.15 -15.62 -12.09
C GLY A 104 4.27 -16.64 -12.01
N LEU A 105 5.28 -16.40 -11.17
CA LEU A 105 6.36 -17.36 -10.92
C LEU A 105 5.83 -18.68 -10.32
N MET A 106 4.93 -18.61 -9.34
CA MET A 106 4.32 -19.80 -8.74
C MET A 106 3.48 -20.60 -9.75
N ILE A 107 2.70 -19.90 -10.57
CA ILE A 107 1.90 -20.53 -11.63
C ILE A 107 2.82 -21.18 -12.67
N ALA A 108 3.90 -20.51 -13.09
CA ALA A 108 4.86 -21.07 -14.02
C ALA A 108 5.49 -22.36 -13.51
N GLN A 109 5.98 -22.36 -12.26
CA GLN A 109 6.54 -23.54 -11.62
C GLN A 109 5.53 -24.69 -11.54
N THR A 110 4.30 -24.39 -11.15
CA THR A 110 3.22 -25.38 -11.06
C THR A 110 2.85 -25.93 -12.44
N ASN A 111 2.82 -25.07 -13.46
CA ASN A 111 2.52 -25.47 -14.84
C ASN A 111 3.56 -26.45 -15.39
N GLU A 112 4.83 -26.20 -15.11
CA GLU A 112 5.93 -27.08 -15.51
C GLU A 112 5.91 -28.42 -14.76
N ILE A 113 5.58 -28.41 -13.47
CA ILE A 113 5.38 -29.65 -12.71
C ILE A 113 4.23 -30.45 -13.33
N LEU A 114 3.10 -29.82 -13.63
CA LEU A 114 1.93 -30.47 -14.22
C LEU A 114 2.28 -31.10 -15.58
N ARG A 115 3.03 -30.37 -16.43
CA ARG A 115 3.51 -30.84 -17.73
C ARG A 115 4.37 -32.11 -17.61
N ARG A 116 5.21 -32.20 -16.57
CA ARG A 116 6.08 -33.35 -16.31
C ARG A 116 5.36 -34.54 -15.70
N VAL A 117 4.33 -34.30 -14.89
CA VAL A 117 3.56 -35.36 -14.23
C VAL A 117 2.61 -36.05 -15.21
N ALA A 118 2.08 -35.33 -16.20
CA ALA A 118 1.19 -35.89 -17.22
C ALA A 118 1.64 -35.48 -18.64
N PRO A 119 2.77 -36.02 -19.13
CA PRO A 119 3.31 -35.67 -20.44
C PRO A 119 2.42 -36.15 -21.61
N ASP A 120 1.74 -37.28 -21.44
CA ASP A 120 0.96 -37.95 -22.49
C ASP A 120 -0.51 -37.54 -22.52
N ASP A 121 -0.97 -36.72 -21.57
CA ASP A 121 -2.37 -36.26 -21.50
C ASP A 121 -2.55 -34.97 -22.34
N GLU A 122 -3.23 -35.10 -23.48
CA GLU A 122 -3.42 -33.99 -24.42
C GLU A 122 -4.20 -32.80 -23.83
N ASP A 123 -5.16 -33.04 -22.94
CA ASP A 123 -5.98 -32.01 -22.31
C ASP A 123 -5.14 -31.22 -21.28
N ILE A 124 -4.32 -31.91 -20.51
CA ILE A 124 -3.36 -31.27 -19.60
C ILE A 124 -2.34 -30.45 -20.39
N GLN A 125 -1.76 -31.02 -21.46
CA GLN A 125 -0.81 -30.28 -22.30
C GLN A 125 -1.46 -29.05 -22.95
N ARG A 126 -2.75 -29.14 -23.32
CA ARG A 126 -3.52 -28.00 -23.84
C ARG A 126 -3.70 -26.90 -22.79
N TYR A 127 -4.02 -27.26 -21.55
CA TYR A 127 -4.11 -26.31 -20.45
C TYR A 127 -2.75 -25.65 -20.18
N CYS A 128 -1.67 -26.43 -20.14
CA CYS A 128 -0.33 -25.89 -19.91
C CYS A 128 0.07 -24.86 -20.98
N ARG A 129 -0.23 -25.14 -22.26
CA ARG A 129 -0.02 -24.16 -23.36
C ARG A 129 -0.86 -22.89 -23.20
N PHE A 130 -2.06 -22.97 -22.61
CA PHE A 130 -2.86 -21.78 -22.31
C PHE A 130 -2.21 -20.92 -21.22
N VAL A 131 -1.74 -21.56 -20.15
CA VAL A 131 -1.05 -20.87 -19.05
C VAL A 131 0.23 -20.19 -19.55
N ASP A 132 1.02 -20.83 -20.41
CA ASP A 132 2.23 -20.21 -20.98
C ASP A 132 1.91 -18.93 -21.76
N ARG A 133 0.87 -18.95 -22.61
CA ARG A 133 0.42 -17.75 -23.33
C ARG A 133 -0.07 -16.65 -22.39
N MET A 134 -0.73 -17.02 -21.29
CA MET A 134 -1.19 -16.08 -20.29
C MET A 134 -0.01 -15.42 -19.54
N LEU A 135 1.02 -16.20 -19.19
CA LEU A 135 2.24 -15.70 -18.57
C LEU A 135 3.03 -14.78 -19.52
N ASP A 136 3.19 -15.18 -20.79
CA ASP A 136 3.81 -14.34 -21.82
C ASP A 136 3.10 -12.99 -21.96
N TRP A 137 1.77 -13.01 -22.08
CA TRP A 137 0.98 -11.79 -22.19
C TRP A 137 1.16 -10.87 -20.97
N ASN A 138 1.13 -11.42 -19.75
CA ASN A 138 1.31 -10.64 -18.53
C ASN A 138 2.72 -10.07 -18.41
N SER A 139 3.76 -10.79 -18.87
CA SER A 139 5.16 -10.33 -18.79
C SER A 139 5.42 -9.01 -19.51
N ARG A 140 4.53 -8.60 -20.43
CA ARG A 140 4.61 -7.35 -21.20
C ARG A 140 4.12 -6.13 -20.41
N GLU A 141 3.51 -6.33 -19.25
CA GLU A 141 2.99 -5.27 -18.41
C GLU A 141 4.11 -4.57 -17.62
N GLU A 142 3.96 -3.27 -17.35
CA GLU A 142 4.99 -2.46 -16.69
C GLU A 142 5.39 -3.02 -15.31
N ILE A 143 4.47 -3.64 -14.58
CA ILE A 143 4.75 -4.23 -13.26
C ILE A 143 5.79 -5.35 -13.33
N TRP A 144 5.82 -6.11 -14.43
CA TRP A 144 6.78 -7.18 -14.65
C TRP A 144 8.17 -6.61 -14.95
N ALA A 145 8.24 -5.55 -15.75
CA ALA A 145 9.50 -4.85 -16.01
C ALA A 145 10.08 -4.22 -14.71
N ARG A 146 9.23 -3.66 -13.85
CA ARG A 146 9.64 -3.16 -12.53
C ARG A 146 10.13 -4.29 -11.63
N ALA A 147 9.41 -5.41 -11.60
CA ALA A 147 9.83 -6.57 -10.81
C ALA A 147 11.16 -7.13 -11.30
N MET A 148 11.37 -7.25 -12.61
CA MET A 148 12.63 -7.69 -13.20
C MET A 148 13.80 -6.77 -12.83
N SER A 149 13.64 -5.44 -12.94
CA SER A 149 14.67 -4.49 -12.49
C SER A 149 14.97 -4.63 -11.00
N SER A 150 13.93 -4.73 -10.15
CA SER A 150 14.12 -4.97 -8.72
C SER A 150 14.77 -6.33 -8.41
N TRP A 151 14.47 -7.39 -9.16
CA TRP A 151 15.11 -8.69 -8.97
C TRP A 151 16.59 -8.62 -9.32
N LYS A 152 16.96 -7.96 -10.41
CA LYS A 152 18.36 -7.74 -10.79
C LYS A 152 19.13 -6.97 -9.71
N GLU A 153 18.54 -5.89 -9.21
CA GLU A 153 19.15 -5.06 -8.18
C GLU A 153 19.30 -5.81 -6.84
N ILE A 154 18.24 -6.51 -6.40
CA ILE A 154 18.21 -7.17 -5.08
C ILE A 154 18.99 -8.48 -5.07
N MET A 155 18.90 -9.27 -6.15
CA MET A 155 19.54 -10.58 -6.24
C MET A 155 20.95 -10.51 -6.83
N GLU A 156 21.38 -9.33 -7.31
CA GLU A 156 22.67 -9.13 -8.00
C GLU A 156 22.87 -10.09 -9.18
N ASP A 157 21.76 -10.49 -9.82
CA ASP A 157 21.73 -11.38 -10.98
C ASP A 157 21.34 -10.57 -12.22
N GLU A 158 22.21 -10.52 -13.23
CA GLU A 158 21.96 -9.75 -14.45
C GLU A 158 20.92 -10.39 -15.37
N ASP A 159 20.64 -11.70 -15.25
CA ASP A 159 19.61 -12.38 -16.04
C ASP A 159 18.81 -13.40 -15.20
N PRO A 160 17.88 -12.93 -14.35
CA PRO A 160 16.94 -13.79 -13.65
C PRO A 160 16.20 -14.70 -14.65
N PHE A 161 16.55 -15.98 -14.67
CA PHE A 161 16.10 -16.89 -15.72
C PHE A 161 14.62 -17.26 -15.58
N LEU A 162 13.79 -16.65 -16.43
CA LEU A 162 12.35 -16.95 -16.52
C LEU A 162 12.08 -18.02 -17.58
N PHE A 163 12.26 -19.29 -17.21
CA PHE A 163 12.21 -20.46 -18.12
C PHE A 163 10.93 -20.60 -18.96
N TYR A 164 9.81 -20.04 -18.49
CA TYR A 164 8.50 -20.13 -19.13
C TYR A 164 8.27 -19.05 -20.19
N LEU A 165 9.21 -18.10 -20.34
CA LEU A 165 9.16 -17.07 -21.35
C LEU A 165 10.07 -17.44 -22.53
N GLU A 166 9.53 -17.28 -23.74
CA GLU A 166 10.33 -17.38 -24.96
C GLU A 166 11.42 -16.31 -24.99
N GLU A 167 12.48 -16.57 -25.74
CA GLU A 167 13.65 -15.71 -25.84
C GLU A 167 13.29 -14.26 -26.23
N ASP A 168 12.42 -14.07 -27.22
CA ASP A 168 11.96 -12.75 -27.65
C ASP A 168 11.19 -12.01 -26.53
N ALA A 169 10.38 -12.73 -25.76
CA ALA A 169 9.63 -12.16 -24.63
C ALA A 169 10.56 -11.77 -23.48
N ARG A 170 11.54 -12.61 -23.15
CA ARG A 170 12.57 -12.30 -22.14
C ARG A 170 13.38 -11.06 -22.52
N GLN A 171 13.85 -10.99 -23.77
CA GLN A 171 14.60 -9.81 -24.25
C GLN A 171 13.76 -8.53 -24.24
N LYS A 172 12.46 -8.62 -24.55
CA LYS A 172 11.55 -7.47 -24.47
C LYS A 172 11.34 -7.01 -23.03
N LEU A 173 11.12 -7.95 -22.11
CA LEU A 173 11.00 -7.67 -20.68
C LEU A 173 12.27 -7.05 -20.12
N ASP A 174 13.43 -7.61 -20.48
CA ASP A 174 14.73 -7.13 -20.07
C ASP A 174 14.99 -5.68 -20.51
N ARG A 175 14.77 -5.40 -21.81
CA ARG A 175 14.87 -4.04 -22.35
C ARG A 175 13.87 -3.07 -21.70
N ALA A 176 12.69 -3.55 -21.31
CA ALA A 176 11.70 -2.73 -20.61
C ALA A 176 12.16 -2.43 -19.18
N ALA A 177 12.78 -3.40 -18.50
CA ALA A 177 13.34 -3.25 -17.16
C ALA A 177 14.48 -2.23 -17.14
N SER A 178 15.46 -2.33 -18.05
CA SER A 178 16.58 -1.37 -18.13
C SER A 178 16.11 0.06 -18.40
N LYS A 179 15.01 0.26 -19.16
CA LYS A 179 14.45 1.59 -19.42
C LYS A 179 13.78 2.23 -18.20
N LEU A 180 13.44 1.46 -17.17
CA LEU A 180 12.78 1.98 -15.96
C LEU A 180 13.77 2.62 -14.98
N GLU A 181 15.05 2.23 -15.03
CA GLU A 181 16.12 2.80 -14.19
C GLU A 181 16.39 4.27 -14.52
N ASP A 182 16.03 4.74 -15.72
CA ASP A 182 16.23 6.12 -16.18
C ASP A 182 15.12 7.12 -15.75
N PHE A 183 14.13 6.74 -14.92
CA PHE A 183 12.97 7.58 -14.56
C PHE A 183 12.77 7.92 -13.07
#